data_AF-A0A315E7G4-F1
#
_entry.id   AF-A0A315E7G4-F1
#
_cell.length_a   1.000
_cell.length_b   1.000
_cell.length_c   1.000
_cell.angle_alpha   90.00
_cell.angle_beta   90.00
_cell.angle_gamma   90.00
#
_symmetry.space_group_name_H-M   'P 1'
#
loop_
_entity.id
_entity.type
_entity.pdbx_description
1 polymer ?
#
loop_
_entity_poly.entity_id
_entity_poly.type
_entity_poly.pdbx_seq_one_letter_code
_entity_poly.pdbx_strand_id
1 'polypeptide(L)'
;MKTVQIPRLTTSSIVQGTLLGLALWLQSPLQAQVLNSASLSRSPVPINEDFAVTVQLTPNSNTVWCGMRVEYGDGRTQDIRVGSDGFQSLPLKLTHRYGGSGDYNIRIFGRYMSRGLKSAIPCEGAPISLPVKVIDPAVGEAARRLEEQAQREQNERNRMRQDEERLARERQSLEAQRKALEEREQQAKERELAERERVLREREAALSRKAQETAPPKPAAPPAAPAAKPAPAAKPAATGF
;
A
#
# COMPACT_ATOMS: atom_id res chain seq x y z
N MET A 1 33.23 -2.86 13.05
CA MET A 1 33.43 -4.30 12.77
C MET A 1 34.93 -4.53 12.66
N LYS A 2 35.51 -5.32 13.56
CA LYS A 2 36.96 -5.51 13.73
C LYS A 2 37.47 -6.58 12.76
N THR A 3 38.44 -6.21 11.93
CA THR A 3 39.23 -7.11 11.07
C THR A 3 40.12 -7.98 11.95
N VAL A 4 39.90 -9.30 11.94
CA VAL A 4 40.74 -10.27 12.64
C VAL A 4 41.77 -10.82 11.66
N GLN A 5 43.03 -10.50 11.92
CA GLN A 5 44.20 -10.92 11.16
C GLN A 5 44.81 -12.13 11.88
N ILE A 6 44.83 -13.30 11.25
CA ILE A 6 45.37 -14.54 11.84
C ILE A 6 46.79 -14.77 11.25
N PRO A 7 47.80 -15.05 12.10
CA PRO A 7 49.20 -15.18 11.67
C PRO A 7 49.51 -16.50 10.95
N ARG A 8 50.45 -16.40 10.00
CA ARG A 8 51.12 -17.51 9.30
C ARG A 8 52.03 -18.27 10.27
N LEU A 9 51.91 -19.60 10.29
CA LEU A 9 52.87 -20.50 10.93
C LEU A 9 53.82 -21.08 9.87
N THR A 10 55.10 -20.88 10.16
CA THR A 10 56.29 -21.32 9.45
C THR A 10 56.58 -22.81 9.64
N THR A 11 56.98 -23.43 8.52
CA THR A 11 57.95 -24.52 8.34
C THR A 11 58.40 -25.36 9.54
N SER A 12 58.29 -26.69 9.38
CA SER A 12 59.30 -27.62 9.91
C SER A 12 59.53 -28.77 8.93
N SER A 13 60.79 -28.87 8.51
CA SER A 13 61.39 -29.99 7.78
C SER A 13 61.45 -31.23 8.66
N ILE A 14 60.98 -32.38 8.16
CA ILE A 14 61.33 -33.69 8.72
C ILE A 14 61.60 -34.67 7.58
N VAL A 15 62.90 -34.96 7.44
CA VAL A 15 63.57 -36.26 7.22
C VAL A 15 63.06 -37.18 6.11
N GLN A 16 63.96 -37.39 5.14
CA GLN A 16 63.97 -38.44 4.14
C GLN A 16 63.93 -39.85 4.77
N GLY A 17 62.96 -40.64 4.36
CA GLY A 17 62.96 -42.10 4.50
C GLY A 17 62.63 -42.71 3.14
N THR A 18 63.67 -43.10 2.40
CA THR A 18 63.58 -43.89 1.17
C THR A 18 63.20 -45.32 1.52
N LEU A 19 62.00 -45.74 1.13
CA LEU A 19 61.67 -47.15 0.95
C LEU A 19 60.94 -47.32 -0.38
N LEU A 20 61.64 -47.99 -1.29
CA LEU A 20 61.12 -48.53 -2.54
C LEU A 20 59.89 -49.41 -2.24
N GLY A 21 58.77 -49.06 -2.88
CA GLY A 21 57.58 -49.89 -2.95
C GLY A 21 56.75 -49.47 -4.15
N LEU A 22 57.08 -50.04 -5.32
CA LEU A 22 56.28 -49.93 -6.54
C LEU A 22 54.87 -50.45 -6.28
N ALA A 23 53.90 -49.54 -6.18
CA ALA A 23 52.49 -49.83 -6.43
C ALA A 23 51.91 -48.63 -7.19
N LEU A 24 52.26 -48.56 -8.48
CA LEU A 24 51.71 -47.61 -9.43
C LEU A 24 50.26 -48.02 -9.74
N TRP A 25 49.34 -47.67 -8.84
CA TRP A 25 47.91 -47.73 -9.13
C TRP A 25 47.62 -46.65 -10.17
N LEU A 26 47.46 -47.07 -11.42
CA LEU A 26 46.82 -46.28 -12.48
C LEU A 26 45.38 -45.98 -12.03
N GLN A 27 45.20 -44.90 -11.27
CA GLN A 27 43.90 -44.28 -11.08
C GLN A 27 43.61 -43.47 -12.34
N SER A 28 43.09 -44.15 -13.37
CA SER A 28 42.42 -43.44 -14.47
C SER A 28 41.26 -42.65 -13.86
N PRO A 29 41.22 -41.32 -14.00
CA PRO A 29 40.03 -40.58 -13.58
C PRO A 29 38.89 -41.03 -14.49
N LEU A 30 37.96 -41.79 -13.94
CA LEU A 30 36.67 -42.08 -14.57
C LEU A 30 35.91 -40.75 -14.63
N GLN A 31 36.16 -39.99 -15.69
CA GLN A 31 35.52 -38.71 -15.89
C GLN A 31 34.06 -38.96 -16.28
N ALA A 32 33.14 -38.60 -15.39
CA ALA A 32 31.71 -38.62 -15.67
C ALA A 32 31.31 -37.42 -16.54
N GLN A 33 30.07 -37.46 -17.02
CA GLN A 33 29.48 -36.33 -17.75
C GLN A 33 29.20 -35.18 -16.79
N VAL A 34 29.43 -33.94 -17.23
CA VAL A 34 29.31 -32.75 -16.38
C VAL A 34 27.94 -32.09 -16.56
N LEU A 35 27.27 -31.86 -15.44
CA LEU A 35 26.05 -31.08 -15.30
C LEU A 35 26.40 -29.59 -15.42
N ASN A 36 25.99 -28.97 -16.53
CA ASN A 36 26.45 -27.62 -16.89
C ASN A 36 25.45 -26.56 -16.46
N SER A 37 24.19 -26.69 -16.90
CA SER A 37 23.11 -25.77 -16.54
C SER A 37 21.75 -26.45 -16.64
N ALA A 38 20.74 -25.84 -16.01
CA ALA A 38 19.36 -26.21 -16.18
C ALA A 38 18.51 -24.95 -16.34
N SER A 39 17.44 -25.05 -17.12
CA SER A 39 16.55 -23.93 -17.42
C SER A 39 15.10 -24.39 -17.44
N LEU A 40 14.19 -23.45 -17.16
CA LEU A 40 12.74 -23.67 -17.19
C LEU A 40 12.19 -23.13 -18.50
N SER A 41 11.24 -23.84 -19.11
CA SER A 41 10.54 -23.35 -20.31
C SER A 41 9.68 -22.12 -20.03
N ARG A 42 9.18 -21.98 -18.79
CA ARG A 42 8.28 -20.91 -18.38
C ARG A 42 8.42 -20.63 -16.87
N SER A 43 8.31 -19.36 -16.49
CA SER A 43 8.16 -18.92 -15.10
C SER A 43 7.46 -17.56 -15.10
N PRO A 44 6.40 -17.35 -14.31
CA PRO A 44 5.73 -18.29 -13.40
C PRO A 44 4.97 -19.41 -14.14
N VAL A 45 4.72 -20.53 -13.45
CA VAL A 45 4.00 -21.70 -13.98
C VAL A 45 2.60 -21.77 -13.35
N PRO A 46 1.51 -21.92 -14.11
CA PRO A 46 0.19 -22.09 -13.52
C PRO A 46 -0.02 -23.51 -12.94
N ILE A 47 -0.88 -23.64 -11.94
CA ILE A 47 -1.24 -24.95 -11.37
C ILE A 47 -1.81 -25.88 -12.47
N ASN A 48 -1.54 -27.17 -12.35
CA ASN A 48 -2.03 -28.21 -13.27
C ASN A 48 -1.63 -28.03 -14.75
N GLU A 49 -0.67 -27.16 -15.07
CA GLU A 49 -0.07 -27.06 -16.40
C GLU A 49 1.30 -27.76 -16.42
N ASP A 50 1.56 -28.46 -17.52
CA ASP A 50 2.84 -29.12 -17.75
C ASP A 50 3.91 -28.08 -18.13
N PHE A 51 5.06 -28.14 -17.47
CA PHE A 51 6.23 -27.32 -17.82
C PHE A 51 7.46 -28.21 -18.04
N ALA A 52 8.38 -27.72 -18.87
CA ALA A 52 9.59 -28.46 -19.21
C ALA A 52 10.82 -27.87 -18.50
N VAL A 53 11.58 -28.74 -17.83
CA VAL A 53 12.92 -28.46 -17.33
C VAL A 53 13.91 -28.97 -18.37
N THR A 54 14.72 -28.08 -18.93
CA THR A 54 15.76 -28.43 -19.90
C THR A 54 17.10 -28.45 -19.19
N VAL A 55 17.71 -29.63 -19.10
CA VAL A 55 19.02 -29.83 -18.48
C VAL A 55 20.08 -29.96 -19.58
N GLN A 56 21.08 -29.10 -19.53
CA GLN A 56 22.24 -29.16 -20.41
C GLN A 56 23.35 -29.95 -19.75
N LEU A 57 23.73 -31.06 -20.38
CA LEU A 57 24.87 -31.87 -20.00
C LEU A 57 25.90 -31.85 -21.12
N THR A 58 27.17 -31.74 -20.74
CA THR A 58 28.27 -31.88 -21.69
C THR A 58 28.74 -33.34 -21.64
N PRO A 59 28.61 -34.10 -22.75
CA PRO A 59 29.10 -35.46 -22.78
C PRO A 59 30.63 -35.45 -22.64
N ASN A 60 31.14 -36.25 -21.70
CA ASN A 60 32.56 -36.55 -21.65
C ASN A 60 32.81 -37.75 -22.58
N SER A 61 33.94 -37.79 -23.28
CA SER A 61 34.24 -38.71 -24.40
C SER A 61 34.20 -40.21 -24.05
N ASN A 62 33.97 -40.56 -22.79
CA ASN A 62 33.80 -41.92 -22.33
C ASN A 62 32.31 -42.29 -22.25
N THR A 63 31.96 -43.46 -22.79
CA THR A 63 30.61 -44.06 -22.91
C THR A 63 29.96 -44.44 -21.57
N VAL A 64 30.30 -43.73 -20.49
CA VAL A 64 29.86 -44.07 -19.14
C VAL A 64 28.50 -43.45 -18.89
N TRP A 65 27.53 -44.30 -18.60
CA TRP A 65 26.20 -43.89 -18.15
C TRP A 65 26.31 -43.07 -16.87
N CYS A 66 25.74 -41.86 -16.85
CA CYS A 66 25.67 -41.06 -15.64
C CYS A 66 24.24 -41.06 -15.07
N GLY A 67 24.12 -41.14 -13.75
CA GLY A 67 22.87 -41.07 -13.01
C GLY A 67 22.68 -39.68 -12.41
N MET A 68 21.46 -39.15 -12.50
CA MET A 68 21.04 -37.92 -11.84
C MET A 68 19.73 -38.13 -11.10
N ARG A 69 19.51 -37.32 -10.07
CA ARG A 69 18.23 -37.18 -9.38
C ARG A 69 17.71 -35.76 -9.55
N VAL A 70 16.42 -35.66 -9.84
CA VAL A 70 15.67 -34.40 -9.85
C VAL A 70 14.67 -34.44 -8.72
N GLU A 71 14.77 -33.50 -7.80
CA GLU A 71 13.81 -33.28 -6.71
C GLU A 71 13.00 -32.04 -7.06
N TYR A 72 11.68 -32.15 -7.19
CA TYR A 72 10.84 -31.02 -7.61
C TYR A 72 10.45 -30.09 -6.47
N GLY A 73 10.72 -30.47 -5.22
CA GLY A 73 10.35 -29.67 -4.04
C GLY A 73 8.90 -29.85 -3.58
N ASP A 74 8.08 -30.59 -4.32
CA ASP A 74 6.72 -31.02 -3.92
C ASP A 74 6.69 -32.42 -3.28
N GLY A 75 7.87 -32.95 -2.92
CA GLY A 75 8.07 -34.31 -2.43
C GLY A 75 8.23 -35.37 -3.53
N ARG A 76 8.02 -35.02 -4.81
CA ARG A 76 8.29 -35.95 -5.92
C ARG A 76 9.77 -35.89 -6.31
N THR A 77 10.30 -37.06 -6.66
CA THR A 77 11.67 -37.23 -7.12
C THR A 77 11.71 -38.11 -8.35
N GLN A 78 12.56 -37.78 -9.32
CA GLN A 78 12.79 -38.57 -10.51
C GLN A 78 14.27 -38.92 -10.64
N ASP A 79 14.57 -40.22 -10.72
CA ASP A 79 15.91 -40.71 -10.99
C ASP A 79 16.05 -40.99 -12.49
N ILE A 80 17.08 -40.41 -13.11
CA ILE A 80 17.28 -40.42 -14.55
C ILE A 80 18.68 -40.90 -14.86
N ARG A 81 18.78 -41.72 -15.90
CA ARG A 81 20.05 -42.21 -16.42
C ARG A 81 20.32 -41.59 -17.78
N VAL A 82 21.42 -40.87 -17.89
CA VAL A 82 21.86 -40.19 -19.11
C VAL A 82 22.82 -41.09 -19.89
N GLY A 83 22.67 -41.09 -21.21
CA GLY A 83 23.53 -41.84 -22.14
C GLY A 83 23.07 -43.27 -22.41
N SER A 84 21.88 -43.69 -21.96
CA SER A 84 21.30 -44.99 -22.31
C SER A 84 20.94 -45.14 -23.79
N ASP A 85 20.75 -44.01 -24.46
CA ASP A 85 20.35 -43.82 -25.85
C ASP A 85 21.47 -43.25 -26.72
N GLY A 86 22.73 -43.30 -26.24
CA GLY A 86 23.86 -42.74 -26.97
C GLY A 86 23.81 -41.22 -27.12
N PHE A 87 23.24 -40.51 -26.13
CA PHE A 87 23.21 -39.04 -26.05
C PHE A 87 22.29 -38.33 -27.03
N GLN A 88 21.43 -39.07 -27.75
CA GLN A 88 20.51 -38.50 -28.72
C GLN A 88 19.41 -37.63 -28.08
N SER A 89 19.09 -37.85 -26.80
CA SER A 89 18.13 -37.05 -26.04
C SER A 89 18.69 -35.80 -25.37
N LEU A 90 19.92 -35.37 -25.69
CA LEU A 90 20.47 -34.11 -25.20
C LEU A 90 20.03 -32.92 -26.08
N PRO A 91 19.60 -31.78 -25.49
CA PRO A 91 19.45 -31.51 -24.06
C PRO A 91 18.23 -32.22 -23.46
N LEU A 92 18.39 -32.73 -22.23
CA LEU A 92 17.37 -33.53 -21.57
C LEU A 92 16.17 -32.66 -21.18
N LYS A 93 14.99 -33.00 -21.69
CA LYS A 93 13.72 -32.32 -21.39
C LYS A 93 12.88 -33.16 -20.43
N LEU A 94 12.57 -32.58 -19.27
CA LEU A 94 11.78 -33.22 -18.22
C LEU A 94 10.47 -32.47 -18.04
N THR A 95 9.35 -33.16 -18.21
CA THR A 95 8.03 -32.58 -18.00
C THR A 95 7.57 -32.84 -16.58
N HIS A 96 7.10 -31.81 -15.89
CA HIS A 96 6.50 -31.92 -14.55
C HIS A 96 5.25 -31.06 -14.43
N ARG A 97 4.42 -31.38 -13.44
CA ARG A 97 3.15 -30.70 -13.17
C ARG A 97 2.94 -30.57 -11.67
N TYR A 98 2.77 -29.33 -11.19
CA TYR A 98 2.43 -29.04 -9.81
C TYR A 98 0.92 -29.01 -9.60
N GLY A 99 0.46 -29.65 -8.52
CA GLY A 99 -0.95 -29.65 -8.13
C GLY A 99 -1.38 -28.48 -7.25
N GLY A 100 -0.43 -27.76 -6.66
CA GLY A 100 -0.70 -26.63 -5.75
C GLY A 100 0.16 -25.42 -6.07
N SER A 101 -0.39 -24.23 -5.81
CA SER A 101 0.35 -22.96 -5.91
C SER A 101 1.35 -22.82 -4.77
N GLY A 102 2.47 -22.17 -5.04
CA GLY A 102 3.53 -21.95 -4.05
C GLY A 102 4.89 -21.72 -4.70
N ASP A 103 5.89 -21.48 -3.86
CA ASP A 103 7.28 -21.37 -4.28
C ASP A 103 7.98 -22.73 -4.06
N TYR A 104 8.40 -23.35 -5.15
CA TYR A 104 9.11 -24.63 -5.15
C TYR A 104 10.57 -24.42 -5.55
N ASN A 105 11.43 -25.37 -5.20
CA ASN A 105 12.83 -25.33 -5.58
C ASN A 105 13.22 -26.69 -6.16
N ILE A 106 13.47 -26.71 -7.48
CA ILE A 106 13.90 -27.92 -8.17
C ILE A 106 15.40 -28.09 -7.95
N ARG A 107 15.80 -29.22 -7.37
CA ARG A 107 17.20 -29.59 -7.16
C ARG A 107 17.60 -30.71 -8.10
N ILE A 108 18.69 -30.50 -8.83
CA ILE A 108 19.25 -31.46 -9.79
C ILE A 108 20.68 -31.76 -9.37
N PHE A 109 20.98 -33.03 -9.12
CA PHE A 109 22.33 -33.44 -8.72
C PHE A 109 22.65 -34.87 -9.20
N GLY A 110 23.94 -35.15 -9.34
CA GLY A 110 24.43 -36.48 -9.68
C GLY A 110 24.10 -37.49 -8.58
N ARG A 111 23.58 -38.65 -8.97
CA ARG A 111 23.29 -39.75 -8.04
C ARG A 111 23.76 -41.07 -8.61
N TYR A 112 24.49 -41.83 -7.79
CA TYR A 112 24.87 -43.20 -8.14
C TYR A 112 23.64 -44.11 -8.22
N MET A 113 23.54 -44.91 -9.29
CA MET A 113 22.46 -45.87 -9.49
C MET A 113 23.01 -47.27 -9.74
N SER A 114 22.80 -48.20 -8.80
CA SER A 114 23.22 -49.59 -8.94
C SER A 114 22.17 -50.42 -9.69
N ARG A 115 22.58 -51.02 -10.83
CA ARG A 115 21.79 -52.02 -11.57
C ARG A 115 22.71 -53.09 -12.19
N GLY A 116 23.57 -53.69 -11.36
CA GLY A 116 24.54 -54.70 -11.78
C GLY A 116 25.56 -54.15 -12.78
N LEU A 117 25.78 -54.88 -13.88
CA LEU A 117 26.65 -54.47 -15.01
C LEU A 117 26.20 -53.17 -15.68
N LYS A 118 24.96 -52.75 -15.47
CA LYS A 118 24.40 -51.48 -15.93
C LYS A 118 24.33 -50.48 -14.78
N SER A 119 25.35 -50.37 -13.95
CA SER A 119 25.41 -49.28 -12.96
C SER A 119 25.74 -47.95 -13.64
N ALA A 120 25.23 -46.85 -13.10
CA ALA A 120 25.51 -45.50 -13.58
C ALA A 120 26.22 -44.71 -12.48
N ILE A 121 27.36 -44.12 -12.83
CA ILE A 121 28.11 -43.24 -11.92
C ILE A 121 27.35 -41.91 -11.77
N PRO A 122 27.44 -41.19 -10.65
CA PRO A 122 26.80 -39.87 -10.56
C PRO A 122 27.32 -38.95 -11.65
N CYS A 123 26.45 -38.14 -12.27
CA CYS A 123 26.90 -37.07 -13.14
C CYS A 123 27.75 -36.07 -12.32
N GLU A 124 28.86 -35.60 -12.87
CA GLU A 124 29.76 -34.64 -12.24
C GLU A 124 29.15 -33.22 -12.26
N GLY A 125 29.54 -32.36 -11.31
CA GLY A 125 29.08 -30.97 -11.24
C GLY A 125 28.42 -30.61 -9.92
N ALA A 126 28.28 -29.30 -9.69
CA ALA A 126 27.60 -28.78 -8.51
C ALA A 126 26.08 -29.02 -8.62
N PRO A 127 25.38 -29.28 -7.50
CA PRO A 127 23.92 -29.33 -7.50
C PRO A 127 23.30 -28.03 -8.04
N ILE A 128 22.42 -28.15 -9.02
CA ILE A 128 21.68 -27.00 -9.57
C ILE A 128 20.37 -26.86 -8.81
N SER A 129 20.06 -25.63 -8.40
CA SER A 129 18.78 -25.29 -7.75
C SER A 129 18.04 -24.25 -8.59
N LEU A 130 16.79 -24.56 -8.99
CA LEU A 130 15.95 -23.69 -9.78
C LEU A 130 14.69 -23.30 -8.99
N PRO A 131 14.54 -22.01 -8.60
CA PRO A 131 13.30 -21.55 -7.98
C PRO A 131 12.17 -21.53 -9.02
N VAL A 132 11.03 -22.13 -8.67
CA VAL A 132 9.82 -22.16 -9.49
C VAL A 132 8.67 -21.54 -8.72
N LYS A 133 8.10 -20.48 -9.27
CA LYS A 133 6.91 -19.86 -8.72
C LYS A 133 5.68 -20.41 -9.42
N VAL A 134 4.83 -21.10 -8.66
CA VAL A 134 3.58 -21.69 -9.16
C VAL A 134 2.40 -20.83 -8.72
N ILE A 135 1.63 -20.34 -9.70
CA ILE A 135 0.49 -19.45 -9.46
C ILE A 135 -0.82 -20.17 -9.73
N ASP A 136 -1.85 -19.88 -8.92
CA ASP A 136 -3.22 -20.27 -9.24
C ASP A 136 -3.88 -19.13 -10.02
N PRO A 137 -4.16 -19.29 -11.33
CA PRO A 137 -4.80 -18.25 -12.11
C PRO A 137 -6.22 -17.93 -11.60
N ALA A 138 -6.94 -18.91 -11.03
CA ALA A 138 -8.29 -18.70 -10.51
C ALA A 138 -8.29 -17.77 -9.28
N VAL A 139 -7.29 -17.92 -8.40
CA VAL A 139 -7.11 -17.03 -7.24
C VAL A 139 -6.78 -15.62 -7.68
N GLY A 140 -5.90 -15.47 -8.69
CA GLY A 140 -5.54 -14.16 -9.24
C GLY A 140 -6.72 -13.43 -9.88
N GLU A 141 -7.57 -14.15 -10.62
CA GLU A 141 -8.79 -13.58 -11.19
C GLU A 141 -9.84 -13.23 -10.13
N ALA A 142 -10.04 -14.10 -9.14
CA ALA A 142 -10.99 -13.84 -8.04
C ALA A 142 -10.60 -12.59 -7.24
N ALA A 143 -9.31 -12.43 -6.93
CA ALA A 143 -8.78 -11.24 -6.28
C ALA A 143 -9.05 -9.97 -7.10
N ARG A 144 -8.76 -10.01 -8.41
CA ARG A 144 -9.05 -8.88 -9.31
C ARG A 144 -10.53 -8.49 -9.37
N ARG A 145 -11.43 -9.49 -9.42
CA ARG A 145 -12.87 -9.24 -9.42
C ARG A 145 -13.34 -8.61 -8.10
N LEU A 146 -12.77 -9.06 -6.97
CA LEU A 146 -13.08 -8.49 -5.65
C LEU A 146 -12.58 -7.04 -5.53
N GLU A 147 -11.36 -6.75 -6.00
CA GLU A 147 -10.80 -5.40 -6.04
C GLU A 147 -11.67 -4.47 -6.91
N GLU A 148 -12.10 -4.94 -8.08
CA GLU A 148 -12.97 -4.16 -8.96
C GLU A 148 -14.35 -3.90 -8.33
N GLN A 149 -14.92 -4.88 -7.62
CA GLN A 149 -16.16 -4.70 -6.87
C GLN A 149 -15.99 -3.69 -5.72
N ALA A 150 -14.92 -3.79 -4.94
CA ALA A 150 -14.62 -2.86 -3.87
C ALA A 150 -14.42 -1.43 -4.41
N GLN A 151 -13.76 -1.29 -5.56
CA GLN A 151 -13.53 0.01 -6.19
C GLN A 151 -14.82 0.62 -6.74
N ARG A 152 -15.74 -0.19 -7.29
CA ARG A 152 -17.08 0.25 -7.70
C ARG A 152 -17.89 0.75 -6.50
N GLU A 153 -17.94 -0.01 -5.41
CA GLU A 153 -18.63 0.39 -4.20
C GLU A 153 -18.05 1.68 -3.61
N GLN A 154 -16.72 1.82 -3.60
CA GLN A 154 -16.05 3.02 -3.13
C GLN A 154 -16.38 4.24 -3.99
N ASN A 155 -16.43 4.08 -5.31
CA ASN A 155 -16.83 5.14 -6.23
C ASN A 155 -18.30 5.56 -6.02
N GLU A 156 -19.20 4.60 -5.79
CA GLU A 156 -20.60 4.88 -5.46
C GLU A 156 -20.74 5.63 -4.14
N ARG A 157 -20.03 5.21 -3.09
CA ARG A 157 -19.99 5.92 -1.81
C ARG A 157 -19.49 7.36 -1.95
N ASN A 158 -18.46 7.58 -2.80
CA ASN A 158 -17.95 8.92 -3.06
C ASN A 158 -18.97 9.79 -3.80
N ARG A 159 -19.71 9.22 -4.76
CA ARG A 159 -20.80 9.93 -5.46
C ARG A 159 -21.91 10.33 -4.50
N MET A 160 -22.33 9.42 -3.63
CA MET A 160 -23.35 9.71 -2.61
C MET A 160 -22.92 10.84 -1.67
N ARG A 161 -21.65 10.86 -1.23
CA ARG A 161 -21.11 11.96 -0.41
C ARG A 161 -21.14 13.30 -1.16
N GLN A 162 -20.76 13.31 -2.43
CA GLN A 162 -20.79 14.54 -3.23
C GLN A 162 -22.23 15.05 -3.44
N ASP A 163 -23.17 14.15 -3.67
CA ASP A 163 -24.58 14.50 -3.80
C ASP A 163 -25.15 15.04 -2.48
N GLU A 164 -24.81 14.44 -1.35
CA GLU A 164 -25.19 14.92 -0.02
C GLU A 164 -24.63 16.32 0.27
N GLU A 165 -23.35 16.57 -0.04
CA GLU A 165 -22.73 17.89 0.09
C GLU A 165 -23.40 18.93 -0.82
N ARG A 166 -23.77 18.55 -2.05
CA ARG A 166 -24.49 19.45 -2.98
C ARG A 166 -25.86 19.83 -2.41
N LEU A 167 -26.61 18.84 -1.93
CA LEU A 167 -27.92 19.05 -1.30
C LEU A 167 -27.82 19.90 -0.03
N ALA A 168 -26.76 19.73 0.78
CA ALA A 168 -26.53 20.54 1.96
C ALA A 168 -26.26 22.01 1.61
N ARG A 169 -25.44 22.28 0.59
CA ARG A 169 -25.18 23.65 0.10
C ARG A 169 -26.44 24.31 -0.47
N GLU A 170 -27.27 23.55 -1.16
CA GLU A 170 -28.55 24.05 -1.69
C GLU A 170 -29.53 24.40 -0.57
N ARG A 171 -29.65 23.55 0.46
CA ARG A 171 -30.47 23.87 1.64
C ARG A 171 -29.98 25.14 2.35
N GLN A 172 -28.67 25.27 2.54
CA GLN A 172 -28.09 26.47 3.15
C GLN A 172 -28.36 27.74 2.33
N SER A 173 -28.29 27.66 1.00
CA SER A 173 -28.55 28.83 0.14
C SER A 173 -30.03 29.22 0.16
N LEU A 174 -30.95 28.25 0.18
CA LEU A 174 -32.39 28.49 0.32
C LEU A 174 -32.72 29.09 1.69
N GLU A 175 -32.14 28.58 2.77
CA GLU A 175 -32.31 29.14 4.11
C GLU A 175 -31.78 30.58 4.22
N ALA A 176 -30.61 30.87 3.63
CA ALA A 176 -30.05 32.21 3.59
C ALA A 176 -30.94 33.18 2.80
N GLN A 177 -31.49 32.75 1.65
CA GLN A 177 -32.44 33.56 0.87
C GLN A 177 -33.71 33.86 1.65
N ARG A 178 -34.26 32.87 2.37
CA ARG A 178 -35.46 33.08 3.21
C ARG A 178 -35.21 34.10 4.31
N LYS A 179 -34.08 34.01 5.02
CA LYS A 179 -33.69 34.99 6.04
C LYS A 179 -33.52 36.39 5.46
N ALA A 180 -32.84 36.50 4.32
CA ALA A 180 -32.66 37.80 3.65
C ALA A 180 -33.98 38.44 3.20
N LEU A 181 -34.96 37.63 2.77
CA LEU A 181 -36.31 38.11 2.47
C LEU A 181 -37.04 38.59 3.72
N GLU A 182 -36.97 37.83 4.82
CA GLU A 182 -37.59 38.19 6.09
C GLU A 182 -37.01 39.50 6.66
N GLU A 183 -35.68 39.67 6.63
CA GLU A 183 -35.03 40.92 7.03
C GLU A 183 -35.46 42.12 6.18
N ARG A 184 -35.59 41.93 4.85
CA ARG A 184 -36.09 42.98 3.95
C ARG A 184 -37.53 43.36 4.27
N GLU A 185 -38.38 42.39 4.59
CA GLU A 185 -39.76 42.65 4.99
C GLU A 185 -39.83 43.41 6.32
N GLN A 186 -39.00 43.03 7.31
CA GLN A 186 -38.91 43.74 8.59
C GLN A 186 -38.44 45.19 8.40
N GLN A 187 -37.41 45.42 7.59
CA GLN A 187 -36.95 46.78 7.27
C GLN A 187 -38.02 47.61 6.55
N ALA A 188 -38.81 47.00 5.66
CA ALA A 188 -39.91 47.70 5.01
C ALA A 188 -41.01 48.10 6.01
N LYS A 189 -41.37 47.19 6.94
CA LYS A 189 -42.33 47.48 8.01
C LYS A 189 -41.85 48.59 8.95
N GLU A 190 -40.59 48.59 9.33
CA GLU A 190 -40.01 49.63 10.17
C GLU A 190 -40.04 51.00 9.49
N ARG A 191 -39.73 51.05 8.18
CA ARG A 191 -39.85 52.27 7.38
C ARG A 191 -41.29 52.78 7.30
N GLU A 192 -42.25 51.89 7.08
CA GLU A 192 -43.68 52.25 7.03
C GLU A 192 -44.16 52.81 8.39
N LEU A 193 -43.76 52.17 9.50
CA LEU A 193 -44.08 52.67 10.84
C LEU A 193 -43.45 54.04 11.11
N ALA A 194 -42.19 54.25 10.72
CA ALA A 194 -41.51 55.53 10.87
C ALA A 194 -42.18 56.64 10.04
N GLU A 195 -42.61 56.35 8.81
CA GLU A 195 -43.38 57.29 7.99
C GLU A 195 -44.74 57.61 8.62
N ARG A 196 -45.45 56.60 9.11
CA ARG A 196 -46.74 56.78 9.78
C ARG A 196 -46.60 57.62 11.06
N GLU A 197 -45.54 57.42 11.83
CA GLU A 197 -45.26 58.25 13.00
C GLU A 197 -44.97 59.71 12.61
N ARG A 198 -44.22 59.95 11.53
CA ARG A 198 -43.98 61.31 11.01
C ARG A 198 -45.29 62.01 10.64
N VAL A 199 -46.16 61.32 9.90
CA VAL A 199 -47.48 61.86 9.51
C VAL A 199 -48.34 62.17 10.74
N LEU A 200 -48.33 61.29 11.75
CA LEU A 200 -49.05 61.53 13.01
C LEU A 200 -48.51 62.76 13.75
N ARG A 201 -47.19 62.91 13.87
CA ARG A 201 -46.55 64.08 14.50
C ARG A 201 -46.87 65.37 13.77
N GLU A 202 -46.87 65.38 12.44
CA GLU A 202 -47.28 66.54 11.64
C GLU A 202 -48.75 66.92 11.89
N ARG A 203 -49.63 65.92 11.98
CA ARG A 203 -51.05 66.13 12.27
C ARG A 203 -51.28 66.67 13.68
N GLU A 204 -50.57 66.17 14.68
CA GLU A 204 -50.61 66.70 16.05
C GLU A 204 -50.07 68.13 16.12
N ALA A 205 -48.96 68.43 15.44
CA ALA A 205 -48.43 69.79 15.38
C ALA A 205 -49.41 70.76 14.72
N ALA A 206 -50.11 70.34 13.66
CA ALA A 206 -51.15 71.14 13.01
C ALA A 206 -52.37 71.38 13.92
N LEU A 207 -52.79 70.35 14.68
CA LEU A 207 -53.88 70.47 15.66
C LEU A 207 -53.48 71.39 16.82
N SER A 208 -52.24 71.29 17.33
CA SER A 208 -51.71 72.16 18.38
C SER A 208 -51.64 73.62 17.95
N ARG A 209 -51.21 73.89 16.70
CA ARG A 209 -51.25 75.24 16.12
C ARG A 209 -52.68 75.79 16.06
N LYS A 210 -53.64 74.99 15.59
CA LYS A 210 -55.07 75.36 15.61
C LYS A 210 -55.59 75.65 17.02
N ALA A 211 -55.19 74.86 18.01
CA ALA A 211 -55.62 75.05 19.40
C ALA A 211 -55.05 76.34 20.02
N GLN A 212 -53.80 76.69 19.73
CA GLN A 212 -53.19 77.97 20.15
C GLN A 212 -53.86 79.18 19.51
N GLU A 213 -54.34 79.06 18.27
CA GLU A 213 -55.09 80.12 17.59
C GLU A 213 -56.49 80.36 18.22
N THR A 214 -57.03 79.36 18.93
CA THR A 214 -58.31 79.45 19.67
C THR A 214 -58.19 79.77 21.16
N ALA A 215 -56.96 79.92 21.71
CA ALA A 215 -56.76 80.16 23.15
C ALA A 215 -56.91 81.67 23.50
N PRO A 216 -57.68 82.06 24.55
CA PRO A 216 -57.84 83.46 24.94
C PRO A 216 -56.55 84.04 25.57
N PRO A 217 -56.29 85.34 25.42
CA PRO A 217 -55.02 85.96 25.84
C PRO A 217 -54.84 85.93 27.37
N LYS A 218 -53.68 85.45 27.80
CA LYS A 218 -53.26 85.38 29.21
C LYS A 218 -52.77 86.78 29.68
N PRO A 219 -53.20 87.29 30.85
CA PRO A 219 -52.75 88.60 31.34
C PRO A 219 -51.30 88.58 31.83
N ALA A 220 -50.55 89.64 31.51
CA ALA A 220 -49.19 89.88 31.96
C ALA A 220 -49.12 90.23 33.45
N ALA A 221 -48.07 89.77 34.14
CA ALA A 221 -47.72 90.20 35.50
C ALA A 221 -46.22 90.54 35.62
N PRO A 222 -45.84 91.49 36.51
CA PRO A 222 -44.63 92.32 36.41
C PRO A 222 -43.40 91.79 37.19
N PRO A 223 -42.22 92.46 37.10
CA PRO A 223 -40.94 91.98 37.63
C PRO A 223 -40.66 92.42 39.08
N ALA A 224 -40.03 91.54 39.88
CA ALA A 224 -39.33 91.87 41.13
C ALA A 224 -38.33 90.73 41.40
N ALA A 225 -37.01 90.90 41.34
CA ALA A 225 -36.09 91.59 42.27
C ALA A 225 -35.15 90.54 42.93
N PRO A 226 -33.92 90.90 43.36
CA PRO A 226 -32.80 89.97 43.44
C PRO A 226 -32.35 89.57 44.86
N ALA A 227 -31.50 88.54 44.89
CA ALA A 227 -30.46 88.20 45.88
C ALA A 227 -30.85 87.48 47.20
N ALA A 228 -30.30 86.27 47.38
CA ALA A 228 -29.74 85.81 48.65
C ALA A 228 -28.64 84.76 48.43
N LYS A 229 -27.63 84.80 49.30
CA LYS A 229 -26.27 84.25 49.23
C LYS A 229 -26.13 82.73 49.55
N PRO A 230 -24.95 82.13 49.26
CA PRO A 230 -24.63 80.71 49.50
C PRO A 230 -23.90 80.46 50.83
N ALA A 231 -24.00 79.24 51.41
CA ALA A 231 -23.01 78.55 52.28
C ALA A 231 -23.52 77.10 52.63
N PRO A 232 -22.77 76.21 53.32
CA PRO A 232 -21.89 75.22 52.69
C PRO A 232 -22.06 73.76 53.19
N ALA A 233 -21.38 72.84 52.49
CA ALA A 233 -20.75 71.58 52.91
C ALA A 233 -21.42 70.63 53.94
N ALA A 234 -21.69 69.39 53.49
CA ALA A 234 -21.44 68.17 54.29
C ALA A 234 -21.24 66.93 53.39
N LYS A 235 -20.00 66.44 53.33
CA LYS A 235 -19.60 65.03 53.21
C LYS A 235 -19.17 64.59 54.63
N PRO A 236 -18.90 63.30 54.96
CA PRO A 236 -19.02 62.04 54.21
C PRO A 236 -19.72 60.92 55.01
N ALA A 237 -19.97 59.75 54.40
CA ALA A 237 -19.81 58.45 55.06
C ALA A 237 -19.76 57.32 54.02
N ALA A 238 -18.60 56.70 53.92
CA ALA A 238 -18.44 55.36 53.38
C ALA A 238 -18.87 54.35 54.44
N THR A 239 -19.49 53.24 54.03
CA THR A 239 -19.32 51.87 54.59
C THR A 239 -20.31 50.92 53.92
N GLY A 240 -19.83 49.78 53.46
CA GLY A 240 -20.67 48.64 53.08
C GLY A 240 -20.00 47.74 52.06
N PHE A 241 -19.31 46.71 52.58
CA PHE A 241 -18.69 45.60 51.86
C PHE A 241 -19.67 44.83 50.97
#